data_AF-A0A450ZU97-F1
#
_entry.id   AF-A0A450ZU97-F1
#
_cell.length_a   1.000
_cell.length_b   1.000
_cell.length_c   1.000
_cell.angle_alpha   90.00
_cell.angle_beta   90.00
_cell.angle_gamma   90.00
#
_symmetry.space_group_name_H-M   'P 1'
#
loop_
_entity.id
_entity.type
_entity.pdbx_description
1 polymer ?
#
loop_
_entity_poly.entity_id
_entity_poly.type
_entity_poly.pdbx_seq_one_letter_code
_entity_poly.pdbx_strand_id
1 'polypeptide(L)'
;MTKKEIVVQVERKPGEKLCCRTCGKELSGYDTRRRRWRHLDTCQYKTILEANVPRVKCPEHGVVTTLVPWAEPNSGFTAMFEALVIDWLKEASTSAVSRLMGLSWNAIDGIMQRAVKRGLARRGQMCARRLGVDETAFKKRHDYVTIVSDQSAGMVLHVGLD
;
A
#
# COMPACT_ATOMS: atom_id res chain seq x y z
N MET A 1 24.24 4.70 18.57
CA MET A 1 23.02 5.55 18.60
C MET A 1 21.83 4.68 18.94
N THR A 2 21.22 4.89 20.10
CA THR A 2 20.01 4.20 20.55
C THR A 2 18.89 4.44 19.55
N LYS A 3 18.25 3.38 19.04
CA LYS A 3 17.08 3.49 18.17
C LYS A 3 15.98 4.21 18.95
N LYS A 4 15.70 5.46 18.57
CA LYS A 4 14.61 6.29 19.07
C LYS A 4 13.31 5.83 18.43
N GLU A 5 12.71 4.76 18.97
CA GLU A 5 11.41 4.22 18.54
C GLU A 5 10.34 4.45 19.61
N ILE A 6 9.12 4.83 19.19
CA ILE A 6 7.91 4.84 20.02
C ILE A 6 7.05 3.66 19.57
N VAL A 7 6.64 2.80 20.50
CA VAL A 7 5.72 1.70 20.22
C VAL A 7 4.36 2.02 20.82
N VAL A 8 3.34 2.10 19.96
CA VAL A 8 1.95 2.26 20.37
C VAL A 8 1.29 0.90 20.30
N GLN A 9 0.89 0.37 21.45
CA GLN A 9 0.16 -0.89 21.52
C GLN A 9 -1.32 -0.64 21.36
N VAL A 10 -1.93 -1.33 20.40
CA VAL A 10 -3.36 -1.25 20.11
C VAL A 10 -3.99 -2.60 20.42
N GLU A 11 -4.94 -2.59 21.33
CA GLU A 11 -5.70 -3.77 21.72
C GLU A 11 -7.10 -3.72 21.14
N ARG A 12 -7.61 -4.89 20.77
CA ARG A 12 -8.97 -5.05 20.31
C ARG A 12 -9.90 -5.11 21.52
N LYS A 13 -11.06 -4.47 21.41
CA LYS A 13 -12.11 -4.59 22.42
C LYS A 13 -12.55 -6.06 22.58
N PRO A 14 -12.61 -6.60 23.81
CA PRO A 14 -13.12 -7.95 24.05
C PRO A 14 -14.56 -8.12 23.54
N GLY A 15 -14.91 -9.32 23.08
CA GLY A 15 -16.27 -9.65 22.67
C GLY A 15 -16.73 -9.10 21.31
N GLU A 16 -15.89 -8.35 20.59
CA GLU A 16 -16.21 -8.02 19.20
C GLU A 16 -16.34 -9.30 18.35
N LYS A 17 -16.99 -9.17 17.21
CA LYS A 17 -17.08 -10.27 16.23
C LYS A 17 -15.83 -10.31 15.35
N LEU A 18 -15.49 -11.48 14.84
CA LEU A 18 -14.38 -11.66 13.89
C LEU A 18 -14.96 -12.08 12.55
N CYS A 19 -14.50 -11.43 11.47
CA CYS A 19 -15.01 -11.70 10.13
C CYS A 19 -13.90 -12.16 9.21
N CYS A 20 -14.24 -13.05 8.27
CA CYS A 20 -13.35 -13.35 7.14
C CYS A 20 -13.11 -12.08 6.33
N ARG A 21 -11.85 -11.71 6.07
CA ARG A 21 -11.52 -10.52 5.28
C ARG A 21 -11.96 -10.59 3.81
N THR A 22 -12.30 -11.78 3.31
CA THR A 22 -12.63 -12.02 1.90
C THR A 22 -14.14 -12.06 1.68
N CYS A 23 -14.87 -12.90 2.43
CA CYS A 23 -16.33 -13.03 2.29
C CYS A 23 -17.15 -12.31 3.37
N GLY A 24 -16.53 -11.72 4.38
CA GLY A 24 -17.22 -10.98 5.44
C GLY A 24 -17.95 -11.83 6.49
N LYS A 25 -18.00 -13.17 6.32
CA LYS A 25 -18.69 -14.08 7.25
C LYS A 25 -18.13 -13.99 8.67
N GLU A 26 -19.01 -13.85 9.65
CA GLU A 26 -18.70 -13.90 11.08
C GLU A 26 -18.26 -15.33 11.47
N LEU A 27 -17.12 -15.43 12.16
CA LEU A 27 -16.46 -16.69 12.49
C LEU A 27 -15.85 -16.59 13.89
N SER A 28 -15.62 -17.75 14.52
CA SER A 28 -14.83 -17.81 15.75
C SER A 28 -13.34 -17.57 15.45
N GLY A 29 -12.63 -17.07 16.45
CA GLY A 29 -11.18 -16.89 16.38
C GLY A 29 -10.46 -18.23 16.26
N TYR A 30 -9.40 -18.26 15.47
CA TYR A 30 -8.50 -19.41 15.32
C TYR A 30 -7.27 -19.25 16.22
N ASP A 31 -6.42 -18.27 15.92
CA ASP A 31 -5.30 -17.84 16.76
C ASP A 31 -5.08 -16.33 16.57
N THR A 32 -4.09 -15.78 17.27
CA THR A 32 -3.74 -14.37 17.19
C THR A 32 -2.26 -14.23 16.89
N ARG A 33 -1.89 -13.26 16.04
CA ARG A 33 -0.49 -12.98 15.68
C ARG A 33 -0.14 -11.54 15.96
N ARG A 34 0.94 -11.33 16.71
CA ARG A 34 1.51 -10.00 16.91
C ARG A 34 2.06 -9.46 15.59
N ARG A 35 1.60 -8.27 15.20
CA ARG A 35 2.05 -7.57 13.99
C ARG A 35 2.49 -6.16 14.35
N ARG A 36 3.43 -5.64 13.57
CA ARG A 36 3.98 -4.29 13.70
C ARG A 36 3.83 -3.54 12.38
N TRP A 37 3.47 -2.26 12.45
CA TRP A 37 3.42 -1.37 11.30
C TRP A 37 4.21 -0.11 11.55
N ARG A 38 4.99 0.32 10.56
CA ARG A 38 5.60 1.64 10.55
C ARG A 38 4.51 2.72 10.34
N HIS A 39 4.43 3.64 11.28
CA HIS A 39 3.55 4.81 11.25
C HIS A 39 4.35 6.10 11.07
N LEU A 40 3.67 7.25 11.04
CA LEU A 40 4.30 8.57 10.98
C LEU A 40 5.20 8.83 12.21
N ASP A 41 6.24 9.63 12.05
CA ASP A 41 7.13 9.98 13.17
C ASP A 41 6.41 10.84 14.21
N THR A 42 6.63 10.50 15.48
CA THR A 42 6.10 11.27 16.62
C THR A 42 7.28 11.89 17.33
N CYS A 43 7.30 13.22 17.44
CA CYS A 43 8.40 13.95 18.09
C CYS A 43 9.80 13.61 17.54
N GLN A 44 9.91 13.29 16.24
CA GLN A 44 11.14 12.80 15.58
C GLN A 44 11.60 11.38 15.99
N TYR A 45 10.73 10.61 16.66
CA TYR A 45 10.94 9.19 16.94
C TYR A 45 10.18 8.35 15.93
N LYS A 46 10.79 7.23 15.52
CA LYS A 46 10.15 6.24 14.66
C LYS A 46 8.99 5.59 15.39
N THR A 47 7.76 5.92 14.99
CA THR A 47 6.56 5.32 15.57
C THR A 47 6.22 3.98 14.92
N ILE A 48 5.96 2.99 15.75
CA ILE A 48 5.52 1.66 15.37
C ILE A 48 4.18 1.37 16.05
N LEU A 49 3.14 1.08 15.26
CA LEU A 49 1.92 0.48 15.80
C LEU A 49 2.16 -1.01 16.00
N GLU A 50 1.79 -1.54 17.16
CA GLU A 50 1.84 -2.97 17.45
C GLU A 50 0.47 -3.44 17.90
N ALA A 51 -0.02 -4.54 17.31
CA ALA A 51 -1.29 -5.13 17.68
C ALA A 51 -1.26 -6.65 17.55
N ASN A 52 -2.03 -7.31 18.41
CA ASN A 52 -2.33 -8.73 18.33
C ASN A 52 -3.52 -8.92 17.39
N VAL A 53 -3.25 -9.31 16.13
CA VAL A 53 -4.28 -9.43 15.09
C VAL A 53 -4.84 -10.85 15.03
N PRO A 54 -6.15 -11.03 15.25
CA PRO A 54 -6.78 -12.34 15.16
C PRO A 54 -6.77 -12.88 13.73
N ARG A 55 -6.68 -14.21 13.63
CA ARG A 55 -6.96 -14.97 12.42
C ARG A 55 -8.22 -15.79 12.63
N VAL A 56 -8.98 -16.00 11.56
CA VAL A 56 -10.20 -16.82 11.57
C VAL A 56 -10.03 -17.99 10.61
N LYS A 57 -10.65 -19.13 10.93
CA LYS A 57 -10.69 -20.30 10.03
C LYS A 57 -11.98 -20.25 9.22
N CYS A 58 -11.90 -19.67 8.03
CA CYS A 58 -13.00 -19.63 7.08
C CYS A 58 -13.11 -20.98 6.34
N PRO A 59 -14.31 -21.58 6.23
CA PRO A 59 -14.50 -22.82 5.46
C PRO A 59 -14.15 -22.68 3.97
N GLU A 60 -14.35 -21.50 3.39
CA GLU A 60 -14.09 -21.23 1.96
C GLU A 60 -12.67 -20.74 1.69
N HIS A 61 -12.12 -19.90 2.60
CA HIS A 61 -10.87 -19.16 2.37
C HIS A 61 -9.70 -19.65 3.25
N GLY A 62 -9.92 -20.69 4.05
CA GLY A 62 -8.93 -21.21 5.00
C GLY A 62 -8.64 -20.25 6.16
N VAL A 63 -7.41 -20.31 6.69
CA VAL A 63 -6.98 -19.45 7.79
C VAL A 63 -6.58 -18.07 7.26
N VAL A 64 -7.38 -17.04 7.57
CA VAL A 64 -7.15 -15.68 7.12
C VAL A 64 -6.99 -14.71 8.28
N THR A 65 -6.06 -13.78 8.15
CA THR A 65 -5.88 -12.68 9.10
C THR A 65 -6.97 -11.64 8.90
N THR A 66 -7.61 -11.22 10.00
CA THR A 66 -8.62 -10.16 10.01
C THR A 66 -8.04 -8.82 9.56
N LEU A 67 -8.92 -7.92 9.10
CA LEU A 67 -8.52 -6.57 8.70
C LEU A 67 -8.27 -5.70 9.94
N VAL A 68 -7.31 -4.79 9.82
CA VAL A 68 -7.12 -3.68 10.77
C VAL A 68 -7.51 -2.38 10.07
N PRO A 69 -8.08 -1.40 10.79
CA PRO A 69 -8.61 -0.19 10.14
C PRO A 69 -7.53 0.76 9.62
N TRP A 70 -6.27 0.61 10.06
CA TRP A 70 -5.17 1.51 9.71
C TRP A 70 -4.19 0.98 8.67
N ALA A 71 -4.34 -0.25 8.16
CA ALA A 71 -3.37 -0.83 7.23
C ALA A 71 -4.01 -1.82 6.26
N GLU A 72 -3.48 -1.86 5.05
CA GLU A 72 -3.87 -2.86 4.06
C GLU A 72 -3.37 -4.26 4.41
N PRO A 73 -4.05 -5.32 3.89
CA PRO A 73 -3.57 -6.68 4.01
C PRO A 73 -2.11 -6.81 3.60
N ASN A 74 -1.34 -7.52 4.42
CA ASN A 74 0.09 -7.79 4.21
C ASN A 74 1.02 -6.56 4.17
N SER A 75 0.51 -5.32 4.33
CA SER A 75 1.37 -4.15 4.49
C SER A 75 2.03 -4.13 5.87
N GLY A 76 3.30 -3.74 5.91
CA GLY A 76 4.05 -3.38 7.11
C GLY A 76 3.98 -1.88 7.43
N PHE A 77 3.16 -1.14 6.72
CA PHE A 77 2.97 0.31 6.86
C PHE A 77 1.51 0.61 7.16
N THR A 78 1.28 1.68 7.91
CA THR A 78 -0.06 2.24 8.06
C THR A 78 -0.48 3.01 6.80
N ALA A 79 -1.77 3.11 6.52
CA ALA A 79 -2.32 3.85 5.40
C ALA A 79 -1.88 5.33 5.42
N MET A 80 -1.81 5.95 6.59
CA MET A 80 -1.30 7.33 6.73
C MET A 80 0.18 7.45 6.38
N PHE A 81 1.00 6.47 6.76
CA PHE A 81 2.41 6.45 6.39
C PHE A 81 2.58 6.25 4.87
N GLU A 82 1.83 5.31 4.28
CA GLU A 82 1.83 5.13 2.82
C GLU A 82 1.39 6.41 2.09
N ALA A 83 0.37 7.11 2.59
CA ALA A 83 -0.09 8.38 2.02
C ALA A 83 1.03 9.43 1.99
N LEU A 84 1.74 9.63 3.12
CA LEU A 84 2.87 10.55 3.16
C LEU A 84 3.98 10.18 2.16
N VAL A 85 4.30 8.89 2.04
CA VAL A 85 5.29 8.42 1.07
C VAL A 85 4.83 8.72 -0.36
N ILE A 86 3.56 8.49 -0.69
CA ILE A 86 2.99 8.77 -2.02
C ILE A 86 3.04 10.26 -2.33
N ASP A 87 2.74 11.13 -1.37
CA ASP A 87 2.81 12.57 -1.58
C ASP A 87 4.25 13.02 -1.86
N TRP A 88 5.23 12.50 -1.14
CA TRP A 88 6.65 12.77 -1.45
C TRP A 88 7.11 12.20 -2.80
N LEU A 89 6.54 11.06 -3.25
CA LEU A 89 6.85 10.50 -4.56
C LEU A 89 6.33 11.35 -5.73
N LYS A 90 5.38 12.27 -5.49
CA LYS A 90 4.94 13.23 -6.50
C LYS A 90 5.90 14.42 -6.62
N GLU A 91 6.62 14.74 -5.55
CA GLU A 91 7.48 15.93 -5.46
C GLU A 91 8.98 15.63 -5.63
N ALA A 92 9.40 14.38 -5.45
CA ALA A 92 10.81 14.00 -5.42
C ALA A 92 11.08 12.64 -6.05
N SER A 93 12.34 12.42 -6.45
CA SER A 93 12.76 11.12 -7.01
C SER A 93 12.64 10.00 -5.96
N THR A 94 12.38 8.78 -6.44
CA THR A 94 12.29 7.57 -5.59
C THR A 94 13.51 7.40 -4.67
N SER A 95 14.71 7.75 -5.16
CA SER A 95 15.95 7.69 -4.37
C SER A 95 15.99 8.74 -3.25
N ALA A 96 15.48 9.96 -3.49
CA ALA A 96 15.40 10.99 -2.48
C ALA A 96 14.38 10.61 -1.39
N VAL A 97 13.21 10.11 -1.79
CA VAL A 97 12.19 9.62 -0.85
C VAL A 97 12.70 8.43 -0.03
N SER A 98 13.43 7.50 -0.66
CA SER A 98 14.09 6.38 0.03
C SER A 98 15.04 6.84 1.12
N ARG A 99 15.93 7.80 0.83
CA ARG A 99 16.85 8.36 1.82
C ARG A 99 16.11 9.10 2.92
N LEU A 100 15.14 9.94 2.56
CA LEU A 100 14.38 10.77 3.51
C LEU A 100 13.57 9.91 4.50
N MET A 101 12.92 8.86 3.99
CA MET A 101 11.99 8.02 4.78
C MET A 101 12.66 6.77 5.37
N GLY A 102 13.91 6.49 5.01
CA GLY A 102 14.64 5.29 5.42
C GLY A 102 13.99 4.00 4.92
N LEU A 103 13.49 4.00 3.69
CA LEU A 103 12.78 2.86 3.08
C LEU A 103 13.64 2.17 2.03
N SER A 104 13.55 0.85 1.94
CA SER A 104 14.15 0.11 0.83
C SER A 104 13.37 0.35 -0.47
N TRP A 105 14.02 0.11 -1.61
CA TRP A 105 13.38 0.22 -2.92
C TRP A 105 12.12 -0.67 -3.03
N ASN A 106 12.19 -1.93 -2.56
CA ASN A 106 11.04 -2.85 -2.54
C ASN A 106 9.87 -2.32 -1.69
N ALA A 107 10.14 -1.60 -0.60
CA ALA A 107 9.10 -1.01 0.23
C ALA A 107 8.40 0.13 -0.51
N ILE A 108 9.15 1.00 -1.17
CA ILE A 108 8.63 2.10 -1.98
C ILE A 108 7.81 1.56 -3.15
N ASP A 109 8.36 0.63 -3.92
CA ASP A 109 7.66 0.02 -5.05
C ASP A 109 6.36 -0.62 -4.57
N GLY A 110 6.39 -1.41 -3.49
CA GLY A 110 5.16 -1.99 -2.92
C GLY A 110 4.10 -0.94 -2.56
N ILE A 111 4.49 0.19 -1.96
CA ILE A 111 3.57 1.31 -1.65
C ILE A 111 3.01 1.91 -2.94
N MET A 112 3.86 2.16 -3.94
CA MET A 112 3.49 2.72 -5.23
C MET A 112 2.50 1.81 -5.97
N GLN A 113 2.79 0.51 -6.07
CA GLN A 113 1.91 -0.47 -6.72
C GLN A 113 0.53 -0.52 -6.08
N ARG A 114 0.46 -0.53 -4.73
CA ARG A 114 -0.82 -0.47 -4.00
C ARG A 114 -1.56 0.83 -4.27
N ALA A 115 -0.85 1.96 -4.28
CA ALA A 115 -1.44 3.27 -4.60
C ALA A 115 -2.02 3.32 -6.01
N VAL A 116 -1.27 2.84 -7.00
CA VAL A 116 -1.72 2.75 -8.40
C VAL A 116 -2.93 1.84 -8.53
N LYS A 117 -2.90 0.64 -7.91
CA LYS A 117 -4.05 -0.28 -7.88
C LYS A 117 -5.30 0.39 -7.30
N ARG A 118 -5.18 1.09 -6.17
CA ARG A 118 -6.30 1.86 -5.58
C ARG A 118 -6.77 3.00 -6.49
N GLY A 119 -5.85 3.67 -7.18
CA GLY A 119 -6.15 4.75 -8.12
C GLY A 119 -6.92 4.25 -9.33
N LEU A 120 -6.46 3.15 -9.93
CA LEU A 120 -7.12 2.50 -11.06
C LEU A 120 -8.51 1.96 -10.69
N ALA A 121 -8.66 1.33 -9.51
CA ALA A 121 -9.96 0.83 -9.06
C ALA A 121 -11.00 1.95 -8.82
N ARG A 122 -10.55 3.17 -8.52
CA ARG A 122 -11.42 4.35 -8.35
C ARG A 122 -11.58 5.15 -9.64
N ARG A 123 -10.85 4.80 -10.69
CA ARG A 123 -10.89 5.49 -11.98
C ARG A 123 -12.24 5.15 -12.64
N GLY A 124 -13.08 6.18 -12.80
CA GLY A 124 -14.33 6.07 -13.55
C GLY A 124 -14.09 6.08 -15.07
N GLN A 125 -15.17 6.20 -15.83
CA GLN A 125 -15.10 6.42 -17.26
C GLN A 125 -14.39 7.74 -17.56
N MET A 126 -13.42 7.70 -18.48
CA MET A 126 -12.63 8.87 -18.86
C MET A 126 -12.86 9.18 -20.33
N CYS A 127 -13.15 10.44 -20.64
CA CYS A 127 -13.21 10.94 -22.01
C CYS A 127 -11.94 11.76 -22.26
N ALA A 128 -11.03 11.22 -23.06
CA ALA A 128 -9.81 11.91 -23.44
C ALA A 128 -10.08 12.82 -24.63
N ARG A 129 -9.73 14.10 -24.52
CA ARG A 129 -9.92 15.07 -25.61
C ARG A 129 -8.74 15.08 -26.59
N ARG A 130 -7.52 14.83 -26.09
CA ARG A 130 -6.28 14.79 -26.88
C ARG A 130 -5.43 13.62 -26.44
N LEU A 131 -5.39 12.59 -27.29
CA LEU A 131 -4.61 11.39 -27.05
C LEU A 131 -3.17 11.60 -27.53
N GLY A 132 -2.22 11.30 -26.64
CA GLY A 132 -0.82 11.10 -26.99
C GLY A 132 -0.49 9.62 -26.89
N VAL A 133 0.21 9.09 -27.90
CA VAL A 133 0.76 7.74 -27.91
C VAL A 133 2.26 7.88 -28.10
N ASP A 134 3.02 7.33 -27.17
CA ASP A 134 4.49 7.30 -27.21
C ASP A 134 4.98 5.88 -26.96
N GLU A 135 6.04 5.49 -27.65
CA GLU A 135 6.67 4.18 -27.49
C GLU A 135 8.12 4.39 -27.07
N THR A 136 8.47 3.85 -25.91
CA THR A 136 9.82 3.94 -25.36
C THR A 136 10.41 2.55 -25.19
N ALA A 137 11.58 2.32 -25.78
CA ALA A 137 12.36 1.11 -25.54
C ALA A 137 12.91 1.10 -24.10
N PHE A 138 12.65 0.02 -23.35
CA PHE A 138 13.19 -0.13 -21.99
C PHE A 138 14.09 -1.36 -21.92
N LYS A 139 15.39 -1.15 -21.67
CA LYS A 139 16.50 -2.13 -21.72
C LYS A 139 17.05 -2.41 -23.13
N LYS A 140 18.21 -3.07 -23.16
CA LYS A 140 18.81 -3.62 -24.39
C LYS A 140 18.02 -4.89 -24.76
N ARG A 141 17.59 -4.99 -26.03
CA ARG A 141 16.90 -6.12 -26.72
C ARG A 141 15.47 -5.87 -27.24
N HIS A 142 15.11 -4.62 -27.56
CA HIS A 142 13.82 -4.34 -28.24
C HIS A 142 12.58 -4.71 -27.41
N ASP A 143 12.64 -4.52 -26.09
CA ASP A 143 11.44 -4.54 -25.23
C ASP A 143 10.86 -3.12 -25.24
N TYR A 144 9.58 -2.98 -25.56
CA TYR A 144 8.93 -1.67 -25.72
C TYR A 144 7.80 -1.49 -24.73
N VAL A 145 7.65 -0.24 -24.27
CA VAL A 145 6.50 0.20 -23.48
C VAL A 145 5.77 1.25 -24.28
N THR A 146 4.52 0.97 -24.61
CA THR A 146 3.62 1.94 -25.24
C THR A 146 2.81 2.65 -24.17
N ILE A 147 2.90 3.99 -24.12
CA ILE A 147 2.18 4.84 -23.17
C ILE A 147 1.11 5.60 -23.93
N VAL A 148 -0.15 5.39 -23.55
CA VAL A 148 -1.29 6.20 -24.03
C VAL A 148 -1.70 7.17 -22.94
N SER A 149 -1.76 8.46 -23.24
CA SER A 149 -2.05 9.53 -22.28
C SER A 149 -3.07 10.54 -22.80
N ASP A 150 -3.82 11.17 -21.89
CA ASP A 150 -4.54 12.41 -22.19
C ASP A 150 -3.61 13.59 -21.93
N GLN A 151 -3.16 14.24 -23.00
CA GLN A 151 -2.24 15.38 -22.93
C GLN A 151 -2.90 16.62 -22.32
N SER A 152 -4.23 16.69 -22.28
CA SER A 152 -4.94 17.82 -21.66
C SER A 152 -4.98 17.70 -20.15
N ALA A 153 -5.12 16.48 -19.64
CA ALA A 153 -5.20 16.19 -18.21
C ALA A 153 -3.84 15.81 -17.59
N GLY A 154 -2.79 15.62 -18.42
CA GLY A 154 -1.47 15.18 -17.96
C GLY A 154 -1.51 13.78 -17.34
N MET A 155 -2.34 12.88 -17.88
CA MET A 155 -2.68 11.62 -17.23
C MET A 155 -2.46 10.42 -18.16
N VAL A 156 -1.83 9.37 -17.62
CA VAL A 156 -1.67 8.08 -18.31
C VAL A 156 -2.97 7.28 -18.28
N LEU A 157 -3.45 6.92 -19.47
CA LEU A 157 -4.68 6.14 -19.71
C LEU A 157 -4.38 4.64 -19.79
N HIS A 158 -3.31 4.28 -20.51
CA HIS A 158 -2.93 2.89 -20.73
C HIS A 158 -1.40 2.75 -20.84
N VAL A 159 -0.89 1.59 -20.43
CA VAL A 159 0.50 1.18 -20.59
C VAL A 159 0.49 -0.23 -21.18
N GLY A 160 0.95 -0.35 -22.42
CA GLY A 160 1.14 -1.61 -23.14
C GLY A 160 2.57 -2.10 -23.00
N LEU A 161 2.74 -3.43 -23.00
CA LEU A 161 4.04 -4.10 -22.99
C LEU A 161 4.10 -5.01 -24.22
N ASP A 162 5.18 -4.86 -25.00
CA ASP A 162 5.51 -5.72 -26.14
C ASP A 162 6.79 -6.52 -25.86
#